data_AF-A0A661M7Z4-F1
#
_entry.id   AF-A0A661M7Z4-F1
#
_cell.length_a   1.000
_cell.length_b   1.000
_cell.length_c   1.000
_cell.angle_alpha   90.00
_cell.angle_beta   90.00
_cell.angle_gamma   90.00
#
_symmetry.space_group_name_H-M   'P 1'
#
loop_
_entity.id
_entity.type
_entity.pdbx_description
1 polymer ?
#
loop_
_entity_poly.entity_id
_entity_poly.type
_entity_poly.pdbx_seq_one_letter_code
_entity_poly.pdbx_strand_id
1 'polypeptide(L)'
;MSKAGKKGTSQNLKRPSLFRRGIREVLENGRRFRRRIGGGGGFEEARMEIIKDYFLCDQCSGKDFKLVYRFSLRFHGVNFSDELIYDKLVDELYECTGCRKTFTKAQIEEGLSALKRRRRKKGD
;
A
#
# COMPACT_ATOMS: atom_id res chain seq x y z
N MET A 1 -60.01 38.18 47.00
CA MET A 1 -58.97 39.16 46.63
C MET A 1 -58.10 38.55 45.57
N SER A 2 -57.98 39.26 44.45
CA SER A 2 -57.23 38.92 43.23
C SER A 2 -55.78 39.40 43.31
N LYS A 3 -54.89 38.77 42.51
CA LYS A 3 -53.90 39.37 41.57
C LYS A 3 -52.81 38.30 41.28
N ALA A 4 -52.66 37.81 40.05
CA ALA A 4 -52.05 38.44 38.86
C ALA A 4 -50.52 38.49 38.91
N GLY A 5 -49.84 37.93 37.88
CA GLY A 5 -48.37 38.08 37.75
C GLY A 5 -47.68 37.28 36.64
N LYS A 6 -48.11 37.49 35.39
CA LYS A 6 -47.36 37.44 34.11
C LYS A 6 -46.14 36.50 33.96
N LYS A 7 -46.31 35.46 33.13
CA LYS A 7 -45.22 34.73 32.45
C LYS A 7 -44.73 35.55 31.24
N GLY A 8 -43.45 35.90 31.22
CA GLY A 8 -42.79 36.56 30.10
C GLY A 8 -42.34 35.54 29.05
N THR A 9 -42.84 35.71 27.83
CA THR A 9 -42.33 35.13 26.59
C THR A 9 -41.35 36.12 25.95
N SER A 10 -40.16 35.66 25.53
CA SER A 10 -39.55 36.18 24.30
C SER A 10 -38.38 35.33 23.79
N GLN A 11 -38.62 34.78 22.61
CA GLN A 11 -37.78 34.93 21.42
C GLN A 11 -36.36 34.33 21.47
N ASN A 12 -36.33 33.01 21.29
CA ASN A 12 -35.15 32.31 20.82
C ASN A 12 -34.96 32.63 19.32
N LEU A 13 -33.99 33.49 19.00
CA LEU A 13 -33.59 33.82 17.62
C LEU A 13 -33.09 32.56 16.91
N LYS A 14 -33.96 31.94 16.10
CA LYS A 14 -33.54 30.99 15.07
C LYS A 14 -32.90 31.76 13.92
N ARG A 15 -31.58 31.96 13.96
CA ARG A 15 -30.79 32.32 12.78
C ARG A 15 -30.74 31.10 11.84
N PRO A 16 -31.27 31.15 10.62
CA PRO A 16 -31.04 30.09 9.65
C PRO A 16 -29.59 30.16 9.19
N SER A 17 -28.86 29.05 9.31
CA SER A 17 -27.51 28.92 8.78
C SER A 17 -27.53 29.13 7.27
N LEU A 18 -26.61 29.97 6.78
CA LEU A 18 -26.39 30.27 5.36
C LEU A 18 -25.95 29.06 4.51
N PHE A 19 -26.03 27.85 5.06
CA PHE A 19 -25.55 26.61 4.45
C PHE A 19 -26.58 25.91 3.56
N ARG A 20 -27.84 26.37 3.52
CA ARG A 20 -28.93 25.68 2.78
C ARG A 20 -29.30 26.27 1.42
N ARG A 21 -28.63 27.33 0.94
CA ARG A 21 -28.90 27.90 -0.40
C ARG A 21 -28.03 27.35 -1.52
N GLY A 22 -26.84 26.82 -1.24
CA GLY A 22 -25.93 26.31 -2.29
C GLY A 22 -26.29 24.94 -2.87
N ILE A 23 -27.06 24.11 -2.17
CA ILE A 23 -27.28 22.70 -2.57
C ILE A 23 -28.33 22.58 -3.70
N ARG A 24 -29.24 23.55 -3.84
CA ARG A 24 -30.33 23.46 -4.83
C ARG A 24 -29.85 23.75 -6.26
N GLU A 25 -28.85 24.62 -6.43
CA GLU A 25 -28.35 25.06 -7.74
C GLU A 25 -27.46 24.01 -8.43
N VAL A 26 -26.75 23.19 -7.64
CA VAL A 26 -25.92 22.08 -8.16
C VAL A 26 -26.79 20.93 -8.69
N LEU A 27 -27.94 20.66 -8.06
CA LEU A 27 -28.82 19.54 -8.43
C LEU A 27 -29.64 19.78 -9.71
N GLU A 28 -29.89 21.04 -10.08
CA GLU A 28 -30.62 21.37 -11.32
C GLU A 28 -29.67 21.41 -12.53
N ASN A 29 -28.43 21.86 -12.36
CA ASN A 29 -27.41 21.83 -13.43
C ASN A 29 -26.95 20.41 -13.78
N GLY A 30 -26.92 19.48 -12.81
CA GLY A 30 -26.58 18.08 -13.06
C GLY A 30 -27.59 17.31 -13.93
N ARG A 31 -28.86 17.73 -13.98
CA ARG A 31 -29.92 17.06 -14.76
C ARG A 31 -29.97 17.47 -16.22
N ARG A 32 -29.35 18.60 -16.60
CA ARG A 32 -29.29 19.05 -18.00
C ARG A 32 -28.17 18.39 -18.79
N PHE A 33 -27.10 17.96 -18.11
CA PHE A 33 -25.96 17.30 -18.75
C PHE A 33 -26.25 15.83 -19.15
N ARG A 34 -27.24 15.18 -18.53
CA ARG A 34 -27.58 13.76 -18.78
C ARG A 34 -28.44 13.48 -20.01
N ARG A 35 -28.86 14.48 -20.79
CA ARG A 35 -29.71 14.26 -21.99
C ARG A 35 -28.98 14.37 -23.33
N ARG A 36 -27.66 14.59 -23.34
CA ARG A 36 -26.88 14.69 -24.60
C ARG A 36 -26.02 13.45 -24.90
N ILE A 37 -25.82 12.54 -23.96
CA ILE A 37 -25.13 11.27 -24.24
C ILE A 37 -26.18 10.20 -24.52
N GLY A 38 -26.74 10.26 -25.73
CA GLY A 38 -27.21 9.05 -26.38
C GLY A 38 -25.99 8.19 -26.70
N GLY A 39 -26.00 6.94 -26.25
CA GLY A 39 -24.91 6.00 -26.50
C GLY A 39 -24.83 5.00 -25.38
N GLY A 40 -25.39 3.80 -25.61
CA GLY A 40 -25.17 2.65 -24.77
C GLY A 40 -23.68 2.32 -24.75
N GLY A 41 -22.99 2.76 -23.71
CA GLY A 41 -21.67 2.26 -23.34
C GLY A 41 -21.88 1.33 -22.16
N GLY A 42 -21.70 0.02 -22.40
CA GLY A 42 -21.55 -0.93 -21.32
C GLY A 42 -20.49 -0.39 -20.37
N PHE A 43 -20.83 -0.28 -19.09
CA PHE A 43 -19.83 -0.18 -18.04
C PHE A 43 -19.01 -1.46 -18.15
N GLU A 44 -17.88 -1.39 -18.85
CA GLU A 44 -16.86 -2.43 -18.80
C GLU A 44 -16.47 -2.57 -17.34
N GLU A 45 -16.96 -3.67 -16.78
CA GLU A 45 -16.61 -4.18 -15.49
C GLU A 45 -15.08 -4.29 -15.47
N ALA A 46 -14.43 -3.37 -14.74
CA ALA A 46 -13.00 -3.40 -14.54
C ALA A 46 -12.66 -4.70 -13.80
N ARG A 47 -12.46 -5.79 -14.54
CA ARG A 47 -11.98 -7.06 -14.01
C ARG A 47 -10.61 -6.78 -13.41
N MET A 48 -10.53 -6.79 -12.09
CA MET A 48 -9.24 -6.81 -11.40
C MET A 48 -8.56 -8.13 -11.75
N GLU A 49 -7.75 -8.10 -12.80
CA GLU A 49 -6.86 -9.19 -13.13
C GLU A 49 -5.76 -9.24 -12.06
N ILE A 50 -5.84 -10.23 -11.16
CA ILE A 50 -4.82 -10.47 -10.15
C ILE A 50 -3.63 -11.14 -10.85
N ILE A 51 -2.66 -10.36 -11.28
CA ILE A 51 -1.47 -10.89 -11.93
C ILE A 51 -0.36 -11.14 -10.90
N LYS A 52 0.11 -12.39 -10.81
CA LYS A 52 1.20 -12.83 -9.91
C LYS A 52 2.48 -13.07 -10.71
N ASP A 53 3.51 -12.28 -10.43
CA ASP A 53 4.86 -12.56 -10.94
C ASP A 53 5.71 -13.17 -9.84
N TYR A 54 6.59 -14.09 -10.24
CA TYR A 54 7.56 -14.72 -9.35
C TYR A 54 8.95 -14.17 -9.62
N PHE A 55 9.75 -14.08 -8.56
CA PHE A 55 11.19 -13.94 -8.73
C PHE A 55 11.75 -15.23 -9.31
N LEU A 56 12.52 -15.13 -10.39
CA LEU A 56 13.12 -16.26 -11.07
C LEU A 56 14.63 -16.21 -10.86
N CYS A 57 15.23 -17.39 -10.69
CA CYS A 57 16.68 -17.52 -10.65
C CYS A 57 17.28 -17.04 -11.98
N ASP A 58 18.33 -16.23 -11.89
CA ASP A 58 19.02 -15.66 -13.05
C ASP A 58 19.80 -16.70 -13.87
N GLN A 59 20.08 -17.88 -13.31
CA GLN A 59 20.79 -18.96 -14.00
C GLN A 59 19.87 -19.98 -14.65
N CYS A 60 18.89 -20.51 -13.91
CA CYS A 60 18.05 -21.61 -14.38
C CYS A 60 16.57 -21.24 -14.57
N SER A 61 16.19 -19.98 -14.34
CA SER A 61 14.79 -19.52 -14.36
C SER A 61 13.86 -20.29 -13.41
N GLY A 62 14.43 -21.00 -12.43
CA GLY A 62 13.69 -21.68 -11.38
C GLY A 62 13.01 -20.67 -10.46
N LYS A 63 11.78 -20.98 -10.03
CA LYS A 63 10.99 -20.15 -9.10
C LYS A 63 11.09 -20.62 -7.65
N ASP A 64 11.66 -21.81 -7.44
CA ASP A 64 11.68 -22.49 -6.16
C ASP A 64 13.02 -22.25 -5.44
N PHE A 65 12.93 -21.80 -4.19
CA PHE A 65 14.07 -21.47 -3.35
C PHE A 65 13.89 -22.08 -1.96
N LYS A 66 14.98 -22.60 -1.38
CA LYS A 66 15.05 -23.03 0.01
C LYS A 66 15.80 -22.00 0.85
N LEU A 67 15.33 -21.78 2.07
CA LEU A 67 16.03 -20.93 3.02
C LEU A 67 17.17 -21.73 3.69
N VAL A 68 18.36 -21.16 3.72
CA VAL A 68 19.57 -21.74 4.31
C VAL A 68 20.18 -20.71 5.25
N TYR A 69 20.37 -21.11 6.51
CA TYR A 69 21.08 -20.30 7.49
C TYR A 69 22.55 -20.70 7.51
N ARG A 70 23.43 -19.72 7.45
CA ARG A 70 24.87 -19.91 7.62
C ARG A 70 25.30 -19.30 8.94
N PHE A 71 25.85 -20.14 9.81
CA PHE A 71 26.37 -19.73 11.10
C PHE A 71 27.88 -19.58 10.97
N SER A 72 28.42 -18.41 11.32
CA SER A 72 29.85 -18.17 11.30
C SER A 72 30.31 -17.41 12.55
N LEU A 73 31.59 -17.59 12.89
CA LEU A 73 32.27 -16.83 13.93
C LEU A 73 33.29 -15.93 13.24
N ARG A 74 33.25 -14.63 13.53
CA ARG A 74 34.27 -13.69 13.08
C ARG A 74 35.16 -13.33 14.26
N PHE A 75 36.41 -13.75 14.20
CA PHE A 75 37.39 -13.46 15.24
C PHE A 75 38.10 -12.14 14.97
N HIS A 76 38.25 -11.33 16.02
CA HIS A 76 39.04 -10.11 15.99
C HIS A 76 40.31 -10.32 16.80
N GLY A 77 41.45 -10.25 16.13
CA GLY A 77 42.74 -10.22 16.82
C GLY A 77 42.98 -8.82 17.38
N VAL A 78 43.21 -8.70 18.68
CA VAL A 78 43.59 -7.43 19.33
C VAL A 78 44.98 -7.56 19.94
N ASN A 79 45.85 -6.57 19.68
CA ASN A 79 47.28 -6.64 20.00
C ASN A 79 47.63 -6.61 21.50
N PHE A 80 46.64 -6.56 22.40
CA PHE A 80 46.86 -6.27 23.82
C PHE A 80 46.14 -7.23 24.79
N SER A 81 45.59 -8.35 24.30
CA SER A 81 44.99 -9.39 25.16
C SER A 81 45.16 -10.77 24.53
N ASP A 82 45.40 -11.79 25.36
CA ASP A 82 45.38 -13.20 24.97
C ASP A 82 43.93 -13.72 24.76
N GLU A 83 42.92 -12.91 25.06
CA GLU A 83 41.50 -13.24 24.85
C GLU A 83 41.07 -12.92 23.40
N LEU A 84 40.65 -13.96 22.66
CA LEU A 84 40.03 -13.81 21.35
C LEU A 84 38.62 -13.23 21.47
N ILE A 85 38.44 -12.00 21.00
CA ILE A 85 37.11 -11.40 20.81
C ILE A 85 36.49 -12.00 19.54
N TYR A 86 35.22 -12.37 19.59
CA TYR A 86 34.52 -12.90 18.41
C TYR A 86 33.08 -12.41 18.30
N ASP A 87 32.61 -12.28 17.07
CA ASP A 87 31.20 -12.05 16.73
C ASP A 87 30.57 -13.35 16.23
N LYS A 88 29.38 -13.67 16.73
CA LYS A 88 28.50 -14.70 16.13
C LYS A 88 27.68 -14.05 15.02
N LEU A 89 27.82 -14.55 13.80
CA LEU A 89 27.08 -14.08 12.63
C LEU A 89 26.16 -15.18 12.12
N VAL A 90 24.93 -14.79 11.76
CA VAL A 90 23.93 -15.66 11.15
C VAL A 90 23.50 -15.01 9.84
N ASP A 91 23.89 -15.61 8.72
CA ASP A 91 23.49 -15.14 7.39
C ASP A 91 22.27 -15.92 6.89
N GLU A 92 21.25 -15.18 6.46
CA GLU A 92 20.06 -15.73 5.80
C GLU A 92 20.25 -15.72 4.28
N LEU A 93 20.30 -16.91 3.69
CA LEU A 93 20.51 -17.10 2.26
C LEU A 93 19.37 -17.92 1.65
N TYR A 94 18.98 -17.58 0.44
CA TYR A 94 17.98 -18.30 -0.34
C TYR A 94 18.66 -19.06 -1.45
N GLU A 95 18.67 -20.39 -1.38
CA GLU A 95 19.30 -21.24 -2.38
C GLU A 95 18.25 -21.72 -3.39
N CYS A 96 18.52 -21.53 -4.69
CA CYS A 96 17.67 -22.05 -5.75
C CYS A 96 17.73 -23.59 -5.78
N THR A 97 16.58 -24.26 -5.80
CA THR A 97 16.52 -25.74 -5.81
C THR A 97 17.03 -26.36 -7.10
N GLY A 98 17.00 -25.63 -8.23
CA GLY A 98 17.44 -26.13 -9.53
C GLY A 98 18.95 -26.07 -9.75
N CYS A 99 19.57 -24.91 -9.48
CA CYS A 99 21.00 -24.68 -9.77
C CYS A 99 21.88 -24.53 -8.52
N ARG A 100 21.30 -24.56 -7.31
CA ARG A 100 21.99 -24.37 -6.02
C ARG A 100 22.67 -23.01 -5.85
N LYS A 101 22.36 -22.04 -6.70
CA LYS A 101 22.84 -20.65 -6.53
C LYS A 101 22.14 -20.01 -5.33
N THR A 102 22.92 -19.33 -4.50
CA THR A 102 22.43 -18.62 -3.30
C THR A 102 22.20 -17.14 -3.58
N PHE A 103 21.13 -16.60 -3.00
CA PHE A 103 20.75 -15.20 -3.07
C PHE A 103 20.57 -14.64 -1.67
N THR A 104 20.90 -13.37 -1.47
CA THR A 104 20.57 -12.68 -0.21
C THR A 104 19.14 -12.15 -0.26
N LYS A 105 18.56 -11.88 0.92
CA LYS A 105 17.26 -11.22 1.01
C LYS A 105 17.20 -9.92 0.19
N ALA A 106 18.25 -9.10 0.27
CA ALA A 106 18.36 -7.85 -0.47
C ALA A 106 18.29 -8.06 -1.99
N GLN A 107 18.93 -9.11 -2.54
CA GLN A 107 18.89 -9.42 -3.97
C GLN A 107 17.49 -9.84 -4.44
N ILE A 108 16.78 -10.62 -3.62
CA ILE A 108 15.39 -11.02 -3.94
C ILE A 108 14.47 -9.80 -3.92
N GLU A 109 14.58 -8.96 -2.89
CA GLU A 109 13.79 -7.72 -2.79
C GLU A 109 14.07 -6.77 -3.95
N GLU A 110 15.34 -6.62 -4.35
CA GLU A 110 15.72 -5.85 -5.53
C GLU A 110 15.08 -6.41 -6.81
N GLY A 111 15.15 -7.72 -7.02
CA GLY A 111 14.54 -8.39 -8.16
C GLY A 111 13.01 -8.22 -8.23
N LEU A 112 12.33 -8.33 -7.08
CA LEU A 112 10.89 -8.07 -6.97
C LEU A 112 10.56 -6.59 -7.23
N SER A 113 11.41 -5.67 -6.76
CA SER A 113 11.26 -4.25 -7.05
C SER A 113 11.39 -3.95 -8.55
N ALA A 114 12.31 -4.63 -9.24
CA ALA A 114 12.48 -4.52 -10.69
C ALA A 114 11.27 -5.08 -11.46
N LEU A 115 10.70 -6.21 -11.01
CA LEU A 115 9.44 -6.75 -11.56
C LEU A 115 8.30 -5.75 -11.43
N LYS A 116 8.13 -5.15 -10.25
CA LYS A 116 7.13 -4.10 -10.00
C LYS A 116 7.31 -2.90 -10.94
N ARG A 117 8.55 -2.46 -11.17
CA ARG A 117 8.86 -1.35 -12.10
C ARG A 117 8.54 -1.69 -13.55
N ARG A 118 8.86 -2.92 -14.00
CA ARG A 118 8.55 -3.38 -15.37
C ARG A 118 7.05 -3.38 -15.66
N ARG A 119 6.22 -3.83 -14.71
CA ARG A 119 4.77 -3.82 -14.87
C ARG A 119 4.19 -2.41 -14.91
N ARG A 120 4.72 -1.47 -14.11
CA ARG A 120 4.29 -0.05 -14.14
C ARG A 120 4.52 0.62 -15.50
N LYS A 121 5.64 0.33 -16.18
CA LYS A 121 5.95 0.91 -17.51
C LYS A 121 5.14 0.33 -18.66
N LYS A 122 4.49 -0.83 -18.48
CA LYS A 122 3.73 -1.51 -19.54
C LYS A 122 2.26 -1.07 -19.60
N GLY A 123 1.85 -0.16 -18.74
CA GLY A 123 0.49 0.37 -18.64
C GLY A 123 0.35 1.84 -19.06
N ASP A 124 1.36 2.41 -19.72
CA ASP A 124 1.30 3.73 -20.41
C ASP A 124 1.12 3.52 -21.93
#